data_AF-A2E521-F1
#
_entry.id   AF-A2E521-F1
#
_cell.length_a   1.000
_cell.length_b   1.000
_cell.length_c   1.000
_cell.angle_alpha   90.00
_cell.angle_beta   90.00
_cell.angle_gamma   90.00
#
_symmetry.space_group_name_H-M   'P 1'
#
loop_
_entity.id
_entity.type
_entity.pdbx_description
1 polymer ?
#
loop_
_entity_poly.entity_id
_entity_poly.type
_entity_poly.pdbx_seq_one_letter_code
_entity_poly.pdbx_strand_id
1 'polypeptide(L)'
;MFLFLVSLYGEFKPEYFSERYRMHFNLDSMKFKCFNENKEISIDDIDDGICNCCDGSDEVSNTSFSCPNTCPIHVKNSEANELKGIFNKGIVNRVVLGAQGQQLYHELSELNKIQTQKRDELSATLKEARAQLKKQKKDIKKWVYESNGLPMPDKAKLAAEREKYINRVEKVAYRQDAAEEEEGEGFEVPQIDQEAFKKRKQHRALKWDYAQKEKYINLLNTAIDKTKITESSGNVFLAKLRVAETVKYHPTYQAYLDTQKIVHDTSDELSKIGNSVYMNNLRLEIDYGADKQWYQSYGKTLTAPIANTPNKVSISLLQRASVRLPSTGCSRSNDYGAYIKRINNILVYQAEHVDVFKGQRSMRVKCLCHPEYVVLEAHENTDNRAEAVIGLPEVCPAQYSDNEFTQWLREIQYYKSDLLKGTEFEYL
;
A
#
# COMPACT_ATOMS: atom_id res chain seq x y z
N MET A 1 31.55 -34.96 -32.75
CA MET A 1 31.87 -34.62 -31.34
C MET A 1 32.72 -33.36 -31.36
N PHE A 2 32.11 -32.23 -31.72
CA PHE A 2 32.73 -30.90 -31.70
C PHE A 2 31.95 -30.08 -30.67
N LEU A 3 32.70 -29.65 -29.67
CA LEU A 3 32.36 -28.89 -28.48
C LEU A 3 31.11 -27.99 -28.58
N PHE A 4 30.05 -28.42 -27.91
CA PHE A 4 29.09 -27.55 -27.23
C PHE A 4 29.77 -27.01 -25.95
N LEU A 5 30.35 -25.82 -26.01
CA LEU A 5 30.64 -24.99 -24.84
C LEU A 5 30.32 -23.53 -25.23
N VAL A 6 29.04 -23.24 -25.41
CA VAL A 6 28.55 -21.87 -25.31
C VAL A 6 28.60 -21.54 -23.83
N SER A 7 29.60 -20.73 -23.47
CA SER A 7 29.80 -20.15 -22.16
C SER A 7 28.49 -19.57 -21.63
N LEU A 8 28.03 -20.09 -20.49
CA LEU A 8 26.90 -19.58 -19.69
C LEU A 8 27.31 -18.36 -18.84
N TYR A 9 28.45 -17.74 -19.13
CA TYR A 9 28.81 -16.44 -18.57
C TYR A 9 28.15 -15.38 -19.43
N GLY A 10 27.09 -14.76 -18.92
CA GLY A 10 26.53 -13.56 -19.52
C GLY A 10 27.64 -12.54 -19.70
N GLU A 11 27.79 -12.00 -20.92
CA GLU A 11 28.79 -10.97 -21.21
C GLU A 11 28.64 -9.83 -20.19
N PHE A 12 29.75 -9.47 -19.53
CA PHE A 12 29.83 -8.30 -18.68
C PHE A 12 29.44 -7.06 -19.50
N LYS A 13 28.41 -6.35 -19.04
CA LYS A 13 27.83 -5.20 -19.73
C LYS A 13 28.08 -3.92 -18.92
N PRO A 14 29.21 -3.24 -19.14
CA PRO A 14 29.56 -2.03 -18.39
C PRO A 14 28.54 -0.90 -18.57
N GLU A 15 27.72 -0.94 -19.63
CA GLU A 15 26.69 0.06 -19.91
C GLU A 15 25.60 0.11 -18.85
N TYR A 16 25.41 -0.97 -18.09
CA TYR A 16 24.46 -0.99 -16.98
C TYR A 16 24.96 -0.26 -15.74
N PHE A 17 26.27 0.01 -15.65
CA PHE A 17 26.85 0.75 -14.53
C PHE A 17 26.82 2.25 -14.79
N SER A 18 26.67 3.01 -13.72
CA SER A 18 26.69 4.46 -13.78
C SER A 18 28.03 4.99 -14.26
N GLU A 19 28.05 6.24 -14.70
CA GLU A 19 29.28 6.91 -15.14
C GLU A 19 30.38 6.84 -14.08
N ARG A 20 30.02 7.01 -12.80
CA ARG A 20 30.94 6.88 -11.67
C ARG A 20 31.65 5.53 -11.66
N TYR A 21 30.90 4.43 -11.76
CA TYR A 21 31.49 3.08 -11.79
C TYR A 21 32.32 2.84 -13.05
N ARG A 22 31.83 3.32 -14.20
CA ARG A 22 32.53 3.15 -15.47
C ARG A 22 33.92 3.76 -15.50
N MET A 23 34.13 4.86 -14.77
CA MET A 23 35.47 5.48 -14.63
C MET A 23 36.48 4.60 -13.87
N HIS A 24 36.01 3.59 -13.14
CA HIS A 24 36.84 2.66 -12.39
C HIS A 24 37.08 1.33 -13.12
N PHE A 25 36.43 1.11 -14.26
CA PHE A 25 36.72 -0.04 -15.12
C PHE A 25 37.90 0.24 -16.04
N ASN A 26 38.84 -0.70 -16.09
CA ASN A 26 39.84 -0.81 -17.13
C ASN A 26 39.52 -2.05 -17.98
N LEU A 27 38.76 -1.83 -19.06
CA LEU A 27 38.27 -2.91 -19.93
C LEU A 27 39.40 -3.59 -20.72
N ASP A 28 40.49 -2.87 -21.02
CA ASP A 28 41.64 -3.44 -21.74
C ASP A 28 42.38 -4.50 -20.90
N SER A 29 42.41 -4.31 -19.58
CA SER A 29 43.04 -5.22 -18.64
C SER A 29 42.06 -6.09 -17.86
N MET A 30 40.76 -5.96 -18.12
CA MET A 30 39.67 -6.63 -17.40
C MET A 30 39.74 -6.44 -15.87
N LYS A 31 40.04 -5.21 -15.45
CA LYS A 31 40.19 -4.85 -14.03
C LYS A 31 39.21 -3.79 -13.57
N PHE A 32 38.92 -3.81 -12.28
CA PHE A 32 38.21 -2.76 -11.57
C PHE A 32 39.08 -2.18 -10.47
N LYS A 33 39.14 -0.84 -10.41
CA LYS A 33 39.84 -0.12 -9.34
C LYS A 33 38.85 0.23 -8.24
N CYS A 34 39.10 -0.24 -7.01
CA CYS A 34 38.27 0.12 -5.86
C CYS A 34 38.18 1.64 -5.67
N PHE A 35 37.08 2.13 -5.09
CA PHE A 35 36.81 3.57 -5.06
C PHE A 35 37.76 4.33 -4.14
N ASN A 36 37.99 3.80 -2.94
CA ASN A 36 38.72 4.48 -1.88
C ASN A 36 40.09 3.89 -1.54
N GLU A 37 40.55 2.93 -2.34
CA GLU A 37 41.90 2.37 -2.24
C GLU A 37 42.54 2.23 -3.62
N ASN A 38 43.87 2.16 -3.67
CA ASN A 38 44.61 1.93 -4.92
C ASN A 38 44.70 0.44 -5.28
N LYS A 39 43.72 -0.38 -4.85
CA LYS A 39 43.64 -1.79 -5.17
C LYS A 39 42.89 -1.97 -6.49
N GLU A 40 43.42 -2.85 -7.34
CA GLU A 40 42.75 -3.33 -8.54
C GLU A 40 42.39 -4.79 -8.35
N ILE A 41 41.18 -5.17 -8.78
CA ILE A 41 40.64 -6.54 -8.73
C ILE A 41 40.19 -6.96 -10.13
N SER A 42 39.91 -8.25 -10.33
CA SER A 42 39.32 -8.72 -11.59
C SER A 42 37.89 -8.18 -11.73
N ILE A 43 37.44 -7.93 -12.96
CA ILE A 43 36.01 -7.65 -13.20
C ILE A 43 35.12 -8.84 -12.78
N ASP A 44 35.66 -10.06 -12.85
CA ASP A 44 34.94 -11.27 -12.40
C ASP A 44 34.73 -11.33 -10.88
N ASP A 45 35.49 -10.54 -10.12
CA ASP A 45 35.41 -10.45 -8.66
C ASP A 45 34.33 -9.44 -8.21
N ILE A 46 33.56 -8.88 -9.15
CA ILE A 46 32.50 -7.90 -8.87
C ILE A 46 31.18 -8.62 -8.69
N ASP A 47 30.49 -8.29 -7.59
CA ASP A 47 29.20 -8.86 -7.21
C ASP A 47 29.24 -10.40 -7.09
N ASP A 48 30.41 -10.95 -6.74
CA ASP A 48 30.66 -12.39 -6.55
C ASP A 48 30.31 -12.86 -5.12
N GLY A 49 30.01 -11.92 -4.22
CA GLY A 49 29.69 -12.13 -2.81
C GLY A 49 30.90 -12.09 -1.88
N ILE A 50 32.09 -11.72 -2.36
CA ILE A 50 33.34 -11.65 -1.61
C ILE A 50 33.80 -10.18 -1.55
N CYS A 51 34.07 -9.68 -0.34
CA CYS A 51 34.57 -8.32 -0.16
C CYS A 51 36.07 -8.24 -0.50
N ASN A 52 36.37 -7.98 -1.77
CA ASN A 52 37.70 -7.74 -2.28
C ASN A 52 38.12 -6.28 -2.09
N CYS A 53 37.21 -5.31 -2.22
CA CYS A 53 37.51 -3.90 -1.93
C CYS A 53 37.28 -3.57 -0.46
N CYS A 54 38.19 -2.79 0.15
CA CYS A 54 38.07 -2.41 1.56
C CYS A 54 36.82 -1.56 1.85
N ASP A 55 36.28 -0.86 0.85
CA ASP A 55 35.10 0.00 0.94
C ASP A 55 33.82 -0.69 0.46
N GLY A 56 33.91 -1.92 -0.07
CA GLY A 56 32.79 -2.66 -0.61
C GLY A 56 32.29 -2.18 -1.96
N SER A 57 33.06 -1.37 -2.69
CA SER A 57 32.68 -0.87 -4.03
C SER A 57 32.53 -1.98 -5.09
N ASP A 58 32.95 -3.19 -4.78
CA ASP A 58 32.80 -4.40 -5.59
C ASP A 58 31.47 -5.14 -5.41
N GLU A 59 30.68 -4.86 -4.36
CA GLU A 59 29.43 -5.59 -4.03
C GLU A 59 28.17 -4.70 -4.13
N VAL A 60 28.07 -3.95 -5.23
CA VAL A 60 27.02 -2.95 -5.45
C VAL A 60 25.68 -3.53 -5.89
N SER A 61 25.69 -4.56 -6.71
CA SER A 61 24.50 -5.25 -7.24
C SER A 61 23.97 -6.34 -6.31
N ASN A 62 24.67 -6.67 -5.23
CA ASN A 62 24.15 -7.61 -4.25
C ASN A 62 23.22 -6.92 -3.23
N THR A 63 21.90 -7.09 -3.37
CA THR A 63 20.91 -6.50 -2.44
C THR A 63 20.81 -7.24 -1.11
N SER A 64 21.34 -8.45 -1.03
CA SER A 64 21.26 -9.31 0.15
C SER A 64 22.53 -9.27 1.00
N PHE A 65 23.57 -8.61 0.51
CA PHE A 65 24.89 -8.55 1.11
C PHE A 65 25.41 -7.11 1.19
N SER A 66 26.27 -6.85 2.16
CA SER A 66 26.95 -5.56 2.28
C SER A 66 28.30 -5.75 2.93
N CYS A 67 29.35 -5.29 2.25
CA CYS A 67 30.70 -5.29 2.80
C CYS A 67 30.86 -4.22 3.89
N PRO A 68 31.46 -4.56 5.04
CA PRO A 68 31.87 -3.57 6.03
C PRO A 68 33.07 -2.78 5.51
N ASN A 69 33.12 -1.47 5.80
CA ASN A 69 34.28 -0.66 5.43
C ASN A 69 35.46 -0.97 6.37
N THR A 70 36.54 -1.47 5.77
CA THR A 70 37.79 -1.85 6.45
C THR A 70 38.97 -0.98 6.01
N CYS A 71 38.74 0.06 5.22
CA CYS A 71 39.80 0.94 4.72
C CYS A 71 40.56 1.63 5.87
N PRO A 72 41.87 1.91 5.68
CA PRO A 72 42.64 2.68 6.65
C PRO A 72 42.00 4.04 6.94
N ILE A 73 42.17 4.54 8.17
CA ILE A 73 41.60 5.83 8.59
C ILE A 73 42.59 6.93 8.23
N HIS A 74 42.13 7.90 7.42
CA HIS A 74 42.88 9.07 6.99
C HIS A 74 42.29 10.37 7.59
N VAL A 75 42.18 10.39 8.92
CA VAL A 75 41.64 11.52 9.70
C VAL A 75 42.73 12.04 10.64
N LYS A 76 42.95 13.37 10.67
CA LYS A 76 43.93 13.98 11.58
C LYS A 76 43.42 13.95 13.02
N ASN A 77 44.31 13.88 14.01
CA ASN A 77 43.91 13.87 15.43
C ASN A 77 43.05 15.08 15.84
N SER A 78 43.31 16.27 15.28
CA SER A 78 42.48 17.45 15.53
C SER A 78 41.05 17.29 15.00
N GLU A 79 40.90 16.79 13.77
CA GLU A 79 39.61 16.50 13.14
C GLU A 79 38.86 15.41 13.93
N ALA A 80 39.57 14.36 14.37
CA ALA A 80 38.99 13.28 15.15
C ALA A 80 38.35 13.76 16.46
N ASN A 81 38.93 14.76 17.13
CA ASN A 81 38.35 15.33 18.35
C ASN A 81 37.04 16.07 18.08
N GLU A 82 36.94 16.83 16.99
CA GLU A 82 35.70 17.51 16.60
C GLU A 82 34.62 16.50 16.19
N LEU A 83 35.01 15.51 15.38
CA LEU A 83 34.15 14.42 14.95
C LEU A 83 33.64 13.56 16.12
N LYS A 84 34.46 13.38 17.18
CA LYS A 84 34.02 12.74 18.43
C LYS A 84 32.89 13.51 19.11
N GLY A 85 32.90 14.84 19.03
CA GLY A 85 31.80 15.68 19.50
C GLY A 85 30.51 15.43 18.73
N ILE A 86 30.57 15.33 17.41
CA ILE A 86 29.42 15.01 16.54
C ILE A 86 28.87 13.61 16.88
N PHE A 87 29.75 12.62 16.99
CA PHE A 87 29.38 11.25 17.32
C PHE A 87 28.67 11.15 18.68
N ASN A 88 29.24 11.78 19.72
CA ASN A 88 28.64 11.80 21.05
C ASN A 88 27.27 12.48 21.07
N LYS A 89 27.08 13.57 20.34
CA LYS A 89 25.76 14.20 20.19
C LYS A 89 24.76 13.24 19.52
N GLY A 90 25.20 12.50 18.50
CA GLY A 90 24.41 11.45 17.86
C GLY A 90 23.94 10.38 18.85
N ILE A 91 24.83 9.89 19.71
CA ILE A 91 24.51 8.92 20.77
C ILE A 91 23.44 9.48 21.73
N VAL A 92 23.62 10.72 22.19
CA VAL A 92 22.65 11.37 23.09
C VAL A 92 21.27 11.46 22.42
N ASN A 93 21.21 11.93 21.18
CA ASN A 93 19.96 12.04 20.43
C ASN A 93 19.30 10.67 20.21
N ARG A 94 20.09 9.65 19.89
CA ARG A 94 19.63 8.27 19.73
C ARG A 94 18.97 7.73 21.00
N VAL A 95 19.55 7.97 22.16
CA VAL A 95 18.99 7.53 23.46
C VAL A 95 17.64 8.20 23.72
N VAL A 96 17.52 9.50 23.43
CA VAL A 96 16.25 10.23 23.54
C VAL A 96 15.18 9.64 22.59
N LEU A 97 15.55 9.38 21.33
CA LEU A 97 14.65 8.77 20.35
C LEU A 97 14.20 7.38 20.77
N GLY A 98 15.09 6.57 21.35
CA GLY A 98 14.75 5.26 21.89
C GLY A 98 13.70 5.34 23.01
N ALA A 99 13.92 6.20 24.00
CA ALA A 99 12.98 6.38 25.10
C ALA A 99 11.59 6.83 24.62
N GLN A 100 11.54 7.83 23.73
CA GLN A 100 10.28 8.33 23.19
C GLN A 100 9.62 7.32 22.24
N GLY A 101 10.41 6.60 21.45
CA GLY A 101 9.94 5.56 20.55
C GLY A 101 9.28 4.40 21.29
N GLN A 102 9.86 3.95 22.41
CA GLN A 102 9.26 2.93 23.27
C GLN A 102 7.91 3.36 23.81
N GLN A 103 7.81 4.59 24.33
CA GLN A 103 6.57 5.13 24.86
C GLN A 103 5.47 5.17 23.79
N LEU A 104 5.75 5.78 22.64
CA LEU A 104 4.77 5.93 21.56
C LEU A 104 4.36 4.58 20.95
N TYR A 105 5.30 3.63 20.85
CA TYR A 105 5.01 2.27 20.41
C TYR A 105 4.06 1.56 21.38
N HIS A 106 4.31 1.68 22.69
CA HIS A 106 3.43 1.12 23.72
C HIS A 106 2.04 1.74 23.68
N GLU A 107 1.93 3.07 23.59
CA GLU A 107 0.65 3.78 23.46
C GLU A 107 -0.14 3.31 22.23
N LEU A 108 0.53 3.18 21.07
CA LEU A 108 -0.11 2.65 19.86
C LEU A 108 -0.58 1.20 20.04
N SER A 109 0.25 0.34 20.64
CA SER A 109 -0.08 -1.05 20.92
C SER A 109 -1.35 -1.16 21.79
N GLU A 110 -1.42 -0.40 22.88
CA GLU A 110 -2.59 -0.42 23.78
C GLU A 110 -3.84 0.15 23.11
N LEU A 111 -3.71 1.28 22.39
CA LEU A 111 -4.82 1.83 21.62
C LEU A 111 -5.34 0.82 20.59
N ASN A 112 -4.43 0.13 19.89
CA ASN A 112 -4.79 -0.83 18.85
C ASN A 112 -5.48 -2.07 19.42
N LYS A 113 -5.10 -2.53 20.63
CA LYS A 113 -5.83 -3.59 21.36
C LYS A 113 -7.27 -3.18 21.66
N ILE A 114 -7.47 -1.97 22.19
CA ILE A 114 -8.81 -1.44 22.49
C ILE A 114 -9.64 -1.32 21.21
N GLN A 115 -9.06 -0.80 20.13
CA GLN A 115 -9.75 -0.70 18.83
C GLN A 115 -10.09 -2.08 18.26
N THR A 116 -9.22 -3.06 18.43
CA THR A 116 -9.46 -4.45 17.99
C THR A 116 -10.62 -5.08 18.76
N GLN A 117 -10.66 -4.91 20.09
CA GLN A 117 -11.79 -5.36 20.92
C GLN A 117 -13.10 -4.71 20.47
N LYS A 118 -13.10 -3.38 20.30
CA LYS A 118 -14.27 -2.65 19.81
C LYS A 118 -14.73 -3.11 18.43
N ARG A 119 -13.79 -3.39 17.52
CA ARG A 119 -14.08 -3.95 16.19
C ARG A 119 -14.78 -5.31 16.32
N ASP A 120 -14.31 -6.17 17.22
CA ASP A 120 -14.85 -7.52 17.40
C ASP A 120 -16.26 -7.48 18.03
N GLU A 121 -16.48 -6.59 18.99
CA GLU A 121 -17.80 -6.30 19.55
C GLU A 121 -18.78 -5.81 18.48
N LEU A 122 -18.39 -4.79 17.69
CA LEU A 122 -19.22 -4.27 16.60
C LEU A 122 -19.51 -5.33 15.53
N SER A 123 -18.52 -6.18 15.22
CA SER A 123 -18.69 -7.31 14.30
C SER A 123 -19.72 -8.32 14.82
N ALA A 124 -19.70 -8.61 16.12
CA ALA A 124 -20.70 -9.46 16.77
C ALA A 124 -22.11 -8.82 16.75
N THR A 125 -22.22 -7.54 17.12
CA THR A 125 -23.49 -6.79 17.06
C THR A 125 -24.05 -6.75 15.63
N LEU A 126 -23.20 -6.51 14.63
CA LEU A 126 -23.61 -6.49 13.22
C LEU A 126 -24.14 -7.85 12.77
N LYS A 127 -23.50 -8.93 13.20
CA LYS A 127 -23.93 -10.31 12.90
C LYS A 127 -25.30 -10.60 13.50
N GLU A 128 -25.53 -10.23 14.75
CA GLU A 128 -26.81 -10.39 15.43
C GLU A 128 -27.91 -9.53 14.80
N ALA A 129 -27.66 -8.24 14.58
CA ALA A 129 -28.60 -7.33 13.94
C ALA A 129 -28.98 -7.79 12.53
N ARG A 130 -28.03 -8.32 11.74
CA ARG A 130 -28.32 -8.92 10.42
C ARG A 130 -29.21 -10.17 10.53
N ALA A 131 -29.02 -10.99 11.56
CA ALA A 131 -29.87 -12.15 11.81
C ALA A 131 -31.29 -11.73 12.21
N GLN A 132 -31.42 -10.72 13.09
CA GLN A 132 -32.70 -10.14 13.48
C GLN A 132 -33.42 -9.50 12.30
N LEU A 133 -32.71 -8.73 11.47
CA LEU A 133 -33.25 -8.11 10.26
C LEU A 133 -33.80 -9.17 9.29
N LYS A 134 -33.12 -10.33 9.16
CA LYS A 134 -33.60 -11.45 8.34
C LYS A 134 -34.90 -12.05 8.89
N LYS A 135 -35.08 -12.11 10.21
CA LYS A 135 -36.33 -12.53 10.85
C LYS A 135 -37.44 -11.50 10.61
N GLN A 136 -37.18 -10.23 10.92
CA GLN A 136 -38.13 -9.13 10.74
C GLN A 136 -38.58 -8.95 9.28
N LYS A 137 -37.72 -9.19 8.28
CA LYS A 137 -38.12 -9.21 6.86
C LYS A 137 -39.20 -10.25 6.57
N LYS A 138 -39.17 -11.41 7.22
CA LYS A 138 -40.22 -12.43 7.10
C LYS A 138 -41.50 -11.98 7.79
N ASP A 139 -41.39 -11.38 8.97
CA ASP A 139 -42.52 -10.91 9.76
C ASP A 139 -43.24 -9.74 9.06
N ILE A 140 -42.50 -8.78 8.51
CA ILE A 140 -43.07 -7.72 7.65
C ILE A 140 -43.76 -8.34 6.45
N LYS A 141 -43.10 -9.28 5.75
CA LYS A 141 -43.71 -9.91 4.59
C LYS A 141 -45.05 -10.53 4.96
N LYS A 142 -45.10 -11.31 6.04
CA LYS A 142 -46.34 -11.90 6.56
C LYS A 142 -47.40 -10.81 6.86
N TRP A 143 -47.03 -9.78 7.62
CA TRP A 143 -47.90 -8.65 7.96
C TRP A 143 -48.44 -7.90 6.73
N VAL A 144 -47.61 -7.67 5.70
CA VAL A 144 -48.01 -6.99 4.46
C VAL A 144 -49.08 -7.78 3.72
N TYR A 145 -48.94 -9.10 3.62
CA TYR A 145 -49.96 -9.93 2.96
C TYR A 145 -51.25 -9.99 3.80
N GLU A 146 -51.15 -10.17 5.11
CA GLU A 146 -52.30 -10.19 6.04
C GLU A 146 -53.08 -8.87 6.03
N SER A 147 -52.40 -7.71 6.11
CA SER A 147 -53.04 -6.38 6.08
C SER A 147 -53.73 -6.04 4.76
N ASN A 148 -53.36 -6.73 3.69
CA ASN A 148 -53.98 -6.61 2.38
C ASN A 148 -55.02 -7.69 2.10
N GLY A 149 -55.31 -8.59 3.06
CA GLY A 149 -56.26 -9.70 2.87
C GLY A 149 -55.81 -10.70 1.81
N LEU A 150 -54.50 -10.80 1.57
CA LEU A 150 -53.92 -11.68 0.56
C LEU A 150 -53.25 -12.89 1.23
N PRO A 151 -53.35 -14.10 0.66
CA PRO A 151 -52.58 -15.23 1.14
C PRO A 151 -51.09 -15.03 0.86
N MET A 152 -50.24 -15.59 1.72
CA MET A 152 -48.79 -15.61 1.51
C MET A 152 -48.47 -16.33 0.19
N PRO A 153 -47.60 -15.77 -0.69
CA PRO A 153 -47.30 -16.39 -1.97
C PRO A 153 -46.63 -17.75 -1.80
N ASP A 154 -47.12 -18.74 -2.53
CA ASP A 154 -46.47 -20.05 -2.63
C ASP A 154 -45.11 -19.91 -3.34
N LYS A 155 -44.05 -20.28 -2.62
CA LYS A 155 -42.67 -20.22 -3.11
C LYS A 155 -42.45 -21.15 -4.30
N ALA A 156 -43.05 -22.34 -4.32
CA ALA A 156 -42.87 -23.30 -5.41
C ALA A 156 -43.52 -22.78 -6.70
N LYS A 157 -44.74 -22.23 -6.58
CA LYS A 157 -45.44 -21.60 -7.69
C LYS A 157 -44.68 -20.41 -8.26
N LEU A 158 -44.18 -19.51 -7.41
CA LEU A 158 -43.36 -18.37 -7.83
C LEU A 158 -42.08 -18.80 -8.54
N ALA A 159 -41.41 -19.86 -8.06
CA ALA A 159 -40.20 -20.39 -8.71
C ALA A 159 -40.51 -20.96 -10.10
N ALA A 160 -41.62 -21.69 -10.25
CA ALA A 160 -42.06 -22.20 -11.55
C ALA A 160 -42.43 -21.07 -12.53
N GLU A 161 -43.12 -20.03 -12.05
CA GLU A 161 -43.43 -18.84 -12.84
C GLU A 161 -42.16 -18.08 -13.27
N ARG A 162 -41.18 -17.99 -12.35
CA ARG A 162 -39.86 -17.40 -12.65
C ARG A 162 -39.15 -18.18 -13.74
N GLU A 163 -39.06 -19.50 -13.63
CA GLU A 163 -38.36 -20.33 -14.61
C GLU A 163 -39.05 -20.26 -15.99
N LYS A 164 -40.40 -20.24 -16.00
CA LYS A 164 -41.18 -20.02 -17.23
C LYS A 164 -40.92 -18.65 -17.86
N TYR A 165 -40.82 -17.59 -17.05
CA TYR A 165 -40.52 -16.23 -17.54
C TYR A 165 -39.11 -16.16 -18.13
N ILE A 166 -38.13 -16.71 -17.42
CA ILE A 166 -36.72 -16.67 -17.80
C ILE A 166 -36.49 -17.44 -19.11
N ASN A 167 -37.12 -18.61 -19.26
CA ASN A 167 -36.99 -19.46 -20.45
C ASN A 167 -37.97 -19.10 -21.58
N ARG A 168 -38.76 -18.03 -21.44
CA ARG A 168 -39.68 -17.62 -22.51
C ARG A 168 -38.88 -17.29 -23.76
N VAL A 169 -39.17 -17.99 -24.85
CA VAL A 169 -38.65 -17.63 -26.17
C VAL A 169 -39.33 -16.33 -26.56
N GLU A 170 -38.59 -15.23 -26.54
CA GLU A 170 -39.03 -14.01 -27.23
C GLU A 170 -39.10 -14.38 -28.71
N LYS A 171 -40.30 -14.33 -29.28
CA LYS A 171 -40.42 -14.23 -30.74
C LYS A 171 -39.66 -12.96 -31.09
N VAL A 172 -38.42 -13.12 -31.53
CA VAL A 172 -37.68 -12.02 -32.14
C VAL A 172 -38.58 -11.60 -33.29
N ALA A 173 -39.20 -10.43 -33.17
CA ALA A 173 -39.75 -9.76 -34.32
C ALA A 173 -38.53 -9.44 -35.18
N TYR A 174 -38.11 -10.40 -35.99
CA TYR A 174 -37.36 -10.10 -37.20
C TYR A 174 -38.26 -9.12 -37.92
N ARG A 175 -37.91 -7.84 -37.87
CA ARG A 175 -38.49 -6.87 -38.78
C ARG A 175 -38.27 -7.45 -40.17
N GLN A 176 -39.36 -7.80 -40.83
CA GLN A 176 -39.39 -8.13 -42.25
C GLN A 176 -39.19 -6.84 -43.07
N ASP A 177 -38.16 -6.07 -42.74
CA ASP A 177 -37.74 -4.90 -43.51
C ASP A 177 -36.64 -5.28 -44.51
N ALA A 178 -36.35 -6.58 -44.68
CA ALA A 178 -35.64 -7.10 -45.84
C ALA A 178 -36.69 -7.48 -46.90
N ALA A 179 -37.15 -6.45 -47.60
CA ALA A 179 -37.78 -6.62 -48.89
C ALA A 179 -36.73 -7.20 -49.85
N GLU A 180 -37.15 -8.31 -50.46
CA GLU A 180 -36.89 -8.72 -51.85
C GLU A 180 -35.44 -8.99 -52.31
N GLU A 181 -35.34 -10.15 -53.00
CA GLU A 181 -34.24 -10.61 -53.86
C GLU A 181 -33.03 -11.26 -53.20
N GLU A 182 -33.08 -12.60 -53.06
CA GLU A 182 -32.39 -13.53 -53.97
C GLU A 182 -32.65 -14.98 -53.55
N GLU A 183 -33.18 -15.78 -54.48
CA GLU A 183 -33.30 -17.23 -54.35
C GLU A 183 -31.90 -17.84 -54.53
N GLY A 184 -31.23 -18.19 -53.42
CA GLY A 184 -29.94 -18.86 -53.48
C GLY A 184 -29.45 -19.38 -52.14
N GLU A 185 -29.31 -20.70 -52.06
CA GLU A 185 -28.44 -21.48 -51.15
C GLU A 185 -28.67 -21.37 -49.62
N GLY A 186 -29.16 -22.49 -49.06
CA GLY A 186 -28.85 -23.01 -47.73
C GLY A 186 -28.56 -22.00 -46.60
N PHE A 187 -29.60 -21.37 -46.06
CA PHE A 187 -29.47 -20.52 -44.88
C PHE A 187 -29.11 -21.37 -43.65
N GLU A 188 -27.81 -21.48 -43.33
CA GLU A 188 -27.36 -22.04 -42.05
C GLU A 188 -27.99 -21.21 -40.93
N VAL A 189 -28.78 -21.87 -40.09
CA VAL A 189 -29.36 -21.24 -38.89
C VAL A 189 -28.20 -20.67 -38.08
N PRO A 190 -28.13 -19.36 -37.84
CA PRO A 190 -27.02 -18.77 -37.09
C PRO A 190 -26.90 -19.50 -35.76
N GLN A 191 -25.75 -20.12 -35.51
CA GLN A 191 -25.49 -20.71 -34.20
C GLN A 191 -25.65 -19.60 -33.17
N ILE A 192 -26.71 -19.69 -32.38
CA ILE A 192 -26.98 -18.71 -31.33
C ILE A 192 -25.81 -18.82 -30.37
N ASP A 193 -25.01 -17.75 -30.31
CA ASP A 193 -23.93 -17.62 -29.35
C ASP A 193 -24.47 -17.96 -27.95
N GLN A 194 -23.95 -19.06 -27.39
CA GLN A 194 -24.37 -19.58 -26.09
C GLN A 194 -24.17 -18.52 -24.99
N GLU A 195 -23.18 -17.63 -25.15
CA GLU A 195 -22.91 -16.54 -24.22
C GLU A 195 -24.00 -15.46 -24.31
N ALA A 196 -24.38 -15.03 -25.52
CA ALA A 196 -25.50 -14.12 -25.74
C ALA A 196 -26.82 -14.67 -25.17
N PHE A 197 -27.09 -15.97 -25.33
CA PHE A 197 -28.26 -16.61 -24.74
C PHE A 197 -28.23 -16.58 -23.20
N LYS A 198 -27.08 -16.90 -22.59
CA LYS A 198 -26.88 -16.84 -21.13
C LYS A 198 -27.09 -15.43 -20.58
N LYS A 199 -26.54 -14.40 -21.25
CA LYS A 199 -26.73 -12.98 -20.88
C LYS A 199 -28.20 -12.58 -20.94
N ARG A 200 -28.94 -12.97 -21.99
CA ARG A 200 -30.40 -12.73 -22.08
C ARG A 200 -31.17 -13.40 -20.95
N LYS A 201 -30.83 -14.66 -20.62
CA LYS A 201 -31.43 -15.40 -19.49
C LYS A 201 -31.23 -14.66 -18.17
N GLN A 202 -30.01 -14.18 -17.91
CA GLN A 202 -29.68 -13.37 -16.72
C GLN A 202 -30.45 -12.05 -16.68
N HIS A 203 -30.53 -11.32 -17.79
CA HIS A 203 -31.28 -10.06 -17.85
C HIS A 203 -32.78 -10.25 -17.55
N ARG A 204 -33.40 -11.30 -18.11
CA ARG A 204 -34.81 -11.63 -17.81
C ARG A 204 -35.01 -12.01 -16.35
N ALA A 205 -34.07 -12.76 -15.78
CA ALA A 205 -34.10 -13.10 -14.36
C ALA A 205 -34.14 -11.83 -13.49
N LEU A 206 -33.23 -10.88 -13.75
CA LEU A 206 -33.20 -9.59 -13.06
C LEU A 206 -34.49 -8.78 -13.25
N LYS A 207 -35.03 -8.73 -14.48
CA LYS A 207 -36.28 -8.01 -14.78
C LYS A 207 -37.48 -8.59 -14.03
N TRP A 208 -37.59 -9.92 -13.94
CA TRP A 208 -38.63 -10.58 -13.17
C TRP A 208 -38.48 -10.29 -11.67
N ASP A 209 -37.25 -10.42 -11.13
CA ASP A 209 -36.97 -10.17 -9.72
C ASP A 209 -37.32 -8.70 -9.35
N TYR A 210 -37.01 -7.74 -10.23
CA TYR A 210 -37.38 -6.34 -10.06
C TYR A 210 -38.90 -6.13 -10.05
N ALA A 211 -39.63 -6.71 -11.01
CA ALA A 211 -41.09 -6.59 -11.08
C ALA A 211 -41.78 -7.18 -9.83
N GLN A 212 -41.28 -8.29 -9.29
CA GLN A 212 -41.79 -8.86 -8.04
C GLN A 212 -41.49 -7.96 -6.83
N LYS A 213 -40.32 -7.34 -6.81
CA LYS A 213 -39.94 -6.37 -5.77
C LYS A 213 -40.86 -5.15 -5.79
N GLU A 214 -41.14 -4.58 -6.97
CA GLU A 214 -42.02 -3.43 -7.13
C GLU A 214 -43.45 -3.73 -6.68
N LYS A 215 -44.00 -4.89 -7.10
CA LYS A 215 -45.31 -5.37 -6.62
C LYS A 215 -45.35 -5.45 -5.09
N TYR A 216 -44.31 -6.01 -4.47
CA TYR A 216 -44.24 -6.10 -3.02
C TYR A 216 -44.12 -4.73 -2.33
N ILE A 217 -43.34 -3.80 -2.89
CA ILE A 217 -43.23 -2.42 -2.38
C ILE A 217 -44.60 -1.73 -2.39
N ASN A 218 -45.37 -1.88 -3.47
CA ASN A 218 -46.72 -1.32 -3.55
C ASN A 218 -47.64 -1.91 -2.46
N LEU A 219 -47.60 -3.22 -2.24
CA LEU A 219 -48.36 -3.87 -1.15
C LEU A 219 -47.93 -3.37 0.23
N LEU A 220 -46.61 -3.19 0.44
CA LEU A 220 -46.06 -2.67 1.69
C LEU A 220 -46.53 -1.24 1.94
N ASN A 221 -46.47 -0.36 0.95
CA ASN A 221 -46.95 1.02 1.08
C ASN A 221 -48.44 1.05 1.44
N THR A 222 -49.26 0.25 0.77
CA THR A 222 -50.69 0.12 1.11
C THR A 222 -50.90 -0.37 2.55
N ALA A 223 -50.10 -1.32 3.04
CA ALA A 223 -50.19 -1.80 4.43
C ALA A 223 -49.75 -0.73 5.44
N ILE A 224 -48.70 0.03 5.13
CA ILE A 224 -48.24 1.17 5.94
C ILE A 224 -49.34 2.24 6.00
N ASP A 225 -49.94 2.62 4.88
CA ASP A 225 -50.94 3.68 4.84
C ASP A 225 -52.22 3.31 5.61
N LYS A 226 -52.60 2.01 5.61
CA LYS A 226 -53.69 1.50 6.45
C LYS A 226 -53.42 1.57 7.95
N THR A 227 -52.15 1.60 8.36
CA THR A 227 -51.75 1.54 9.79
C THR A 227 -51.22 2.85 10.34
N LYS A 228 -50.99 3.86 9.49
CA LYS A 228 -50.68 5.22 9.90
C LYS A 228 -51.89 5.80 10.66
N ILE A 229 -51.81 5.80 11.99
CA ILE A 229 -52.69 6.62 12.83
C ILE A 229 -52.12 8.04 12.75
N THR A 230 -52.72 8.91 11.96
CA THR A 230 -52.51 10.35 12.12
C THR A 230 -53.20 10.75 13.42
N GLU A 231 -52.43 10.93 14.50
CA GLU A 231 -52.89 11.69 15.65
C GLU A 231 -53.10 13.13 15.16
N SER A 232 -54.29 13.41 14.59
CA SER A 232 -54.71 14.78 14.35
C SER A 232 -54.89 15.41 15.72
N SER A 233 -53.85 16.07 16.23
CA SER A 233 -54.04 17.00 17.34
C SER A 233 -55.14 17.96 16.88
N GLY A 234 -56.27 17.96 17.58
CA GLY A 234 -57.49 18.70 17.21
C GLY A 234 -57.33 20.22 17.30
N ASN A 235 -56.11 20.73 17.20
CA ASN A 235 -55.77 22.13 17.32
C ASN A 235 -54.97 22.58 16.09
N VAL A 236 -55.71 22.84 15.00
CA VAL A 236 -55.24 23.30 13.68
C VAL A 236 -54.35 24.55 13.78
N PHE A 237 -54.40 25.29 14.89
CA PHE A 237 -53.63 26.51 15.11
C PHE A 237 -52.15 26.26 15.54
N LEU A 238 -51.84 25.12 16.18
CA LEU A 238 -50.47 24.82 16.64
C LEU A 238 -49.64 23.98 15.65
N ALA A 239 -50.28 23.33 14.66
CA ALA A 239 -49.60 22.52 13.64
C ALA A 239 -48.64 23.31 12.72
N LYS A 240 -48.71 24.65 12.70
CA LYS A 240 -47.76 25.50 11.96
C LYS A 240 -46.45 25.78 12.73
N LEU A 241 -46.40 25.50 14.03
CA LEU A 241 -45.18 25.64 14.84
C LEU A 241 -44.45 24.29 14.87
N ARG A 242 -43.55 24.07 13.90
CA ARG A 242 -42.56 22.97 13.72
C ARG A 242 -42.36 22.02 14.93
N VAL A 243 -43.34 21.20 15.25
CA VAL A 243 -43.12 19.95 15.97
C VAL A 243 -43.09 18.90 14.88
N ALA A 244 -41.93 18.24 14.71
CA ALA A 244 -41.82 17.12 13.80
C ALA A 244 -42.91 16.10 14.15
N GLU A 245 -43.92 15.95 13.29
CA GLU A 245 -44.96 14.94 13.48
C GLU A 245 -44.26 13.58 13.54
N THR A 246 -44.30 12.95 14.72
CA THR A 246 -43.76 11.62 14.93
C THR A 246 -44.71 10.63 14.29
N VAL A 247 -44.49 10.33 13.01
CA VAL A 247 -45.23 9.28 12.30
C VAL A 247 -45.00 7.95 13.03
N LYS A 248 -46.03 7.45 13.71
CA LYS A 248 -46.01 6.14 14.35
C LYS A 248 -46.33 5.07 13.31
N TYR A 249 -45.34 4.25 12.97
CA TYR A 249 -45.54 3.09 12.11
C TYR A 249 -46.08 1.88 12.90
N HIS A 250 -46.63 0.90 12.18
CA HIS A 250 -46.93 -0.41 12.76
C HIS A 250 -45.68 -0.99 13.47
N PRO A 251 -45.80 -1.60 14.67
CA PRO A 251 -44.65 -2.02 15.47
C PRO A 251 -43.67 -2.94 14.73
N THR A 252 -44.18 -3.85 13.89
CA THR A 252 -43.34 -4.74 13.07
C THR A 252 -42.48 -3.99 12.04
N TYR A 253 -43.04 -2.94 11.44
CA TYR A 253 -42.31 -2.13 10.46
C TYR A 253 -41.33 -1.18 11.16
N GLN A 254 -41.73 -0.57 12.29
CA GLN A 254 -40.83 0.25 13.10
C GLN A 254 -39.61 -0.54 13.56
N ALA A 255 -39.82 -1.73 14.15
CA ALA A 255 -38.72 -2.58 14.63
C ALA A 255 -37.75 -2.99 13.51
N TYR A 256 -38.23 -3.11 12.26
CA TYR A 256 -37.38 -3.36 11.11
C TYR A 256 -36.55 -2.12 10.72
N LEU A 257 -37.16 -0.94 10.70
CA LEU A 257 -36.44 0.30 10.40
C LEU A 257 -35.34 0.54 11.45
N ASP A 258 -35.64 0.30 12.73
CA ASP A 258 -34.69 0.44 13.82
C ASP A 258 -33.51 -0.54 13.65
N THR A 259 -33.77 -1.83 13.41
CA THR A 259 -32.70 -2.81 13.15
C THR A 259 -31.94 -2.48 11.87
N GLN A 260 -32.62 -2.00 10.81
CA GLN A 260 -31.96 -1.61 9.57
C GLN A 260 -30.98 -0.46 9.80
N LYS A 261 -31.38 0.52 10.60
CA LYS A 261 -30.52 1.62 11.04
C LYS A 261 -29.32 1.10 11.83
N ILE A 262 -29.52 0.20 12.80
CA ILE A 262 -28.42 -0.43 13.55
C ILE A 262 -27.43 -1.13 12.60
N VAL A 263 -27.93 -1.94 11.65
CA VAL A 263 -27.07 -2.63 10.67
C VAL A 263 -26.25 -1.64 9.84
N HIS A 264 -26.86 -0.53 9.40
CA HIS A 264 -26.19 0.51 8.64
C HIS A 264 -25.11 1.20 9.50
N ASP A 265 -25.49 1.75 10.65
CA ASP A 265 -24.62 2.54 11.51
C ASP A 265 -23.45 1.72 12.05
N THR A 266 -23.70 0.47 12.48
CA THR A 266 -22.64 -0.46 12.92
C THR A 266 -21.73 -0.87 11.77
N SER A 267 -22.25 -1.04 10.54
CA SER A 267 -21.42 -1.37 9.38
C SER A 267 -20.49 -0.22 9.00
N ASP A 268 -20.98 1.01 9.05
CA ASP A 268 -20.18 2.22 8.79
C ASP A 268 -19.10 2.42 9.86
N GLU A 269 -19.44 2.24 11.13
CA GLU A 269 -18.48 2.33 12.23
C GLU A 269 -17.40 1.22 12.15
N LEU A 270 -17.81 -0.01 11.82
CA LEU A 270 -16.90 -1.13 11.64
C LEU A 270 -15.91 -0.89 10.49
N SER A 271 -16.34 -0.25 9.39
CA SER A 271 -15.45 0.11 8.28
C SER A 271 -14.39 1.14 8.70
N LYS A 272 -14.79 2.16 9.47
CA LYS A 272 -13.88 3.19 9.98
C LYS A 272 -12.82 2.61 10.91
N ILE A 273 -13.24 1.78 11.87
CA ILE A 273 -12.33 1.14 12.83
C ILE A 273 -11.47 0.07 12.16
N GLY A 274 -12.04 -0.69 11.23
CA GLY A 274 -11.34 -1.75 10.50
C GLY A 274 -10.09 -1.23 9.78
N ASN A 275 -10.19 -0.09 9.09
CA ASN A 275 -9.04 0.53 8.42
C ASN A 275 -7.99 1.02 9.42
N SER A 276 -8.40 1.64 10.54
CA SER A 276 -7.49 2.09 11.60
C SER A 276 -6.71 0.92 12.21
N VAL A 277 -7.40 -0.16 12.59
CA VAL A 277 -6.78 -1.37 13.15
C VAL A 277 -5.82 -2.00 12.16
N TYR A 278 -6.21 -2.11 10.89
CA TYR A 278 -5.35 -2.65 9.84
C TYR A 278 -4.05 -1.85 9.69
N MET A 279 -4.14 -0.53 9.57
CA MET A 279 -2.97 0.34 9.44
C MET A 279 -2.08 0.31 10.69
N ASN A 280 -2.67 0.25 11.89
CA ASN A 280 -1.93 0.13 13.14
C ASN A 280 -1.20 -1.22 13.25
N ASN A 281 -1.83 -2.32 12.82
CA ASN A 281 -1.18 -3.63 12.76
C ASN A 281 0.05 -3.61 11.84
N LEU A 282 -0.11 -3.12 10.61
CA LEU A 282 1.01 -2.95 9.69
C LEU A 282 2.13 -2.11 10.31
N ARG A 283 1.77 -1.02 10.99
CA ARG A 283 2.75 -0.14 11.64
C ARG A 283 3.47 -0.84 12.79
N LEU A 284 2.79 -1.68 13.57
CA LEU A 284 3.36 -2.42 14.71
C LEU A 284 4.26 -3.60 14.26
N GLU A 285 4.08 -4.12 13.04
CA GLU A 285 4.91 -5.18 12.46
C GLU A 285 6.32 -4.70 12.05
N ILE A 286 6.52 -3.39 11.91
CA ILE A 286 7.81 -2.82 11.49
C ILE A 286 8.86 -2.97 12.60
N ASP A 287 10.06 -3.42 12.21
CA ASP A 287 11.24 -3.42 13.08
C ASP A 287 11.80 -1.99 13.23
N TYR A 288 11.38 -1.31 14.30
CA TYR A 288 11.90 0.01 14.67
C TYR A 288 13.23 -0.03 15.43
N GLY A 289 13.93 -1.18 15.50
CA GLY A 289 15.10 -1.39 16.33
C GLY A 289 14.78 -1.82 17.76
N ALA A 290 15.83 -2.22 18.49
CA ALA A 290 15.73 -2.85 19.80
C ALA A 290 15.01 -1.97 20.84
N ASP A 291 15.24 -0.66 20.78
CA ASP A 291 14.61 0.34 21.63
C ASP A 291 13.64 1.23 20.86
N LYS A 292 13.12 0.76 19.72
CA LYS A 292 12.13 1.48 18.91
C LYS A 292 12.57 2.88 18.49
N GLN A 293 13.87 3.14 18.40
CA GLN A 293 14.43 4.45 18.12
C GLN A 293 14.01 5.01 16.74
N TRP A 294 13.63 4.14 15.80
CA TRP A 294 13.15 4.53 14.48
C TRP A 294 11.66 4.91 14.44
N TYR A 295 10.93 4.75 15.54
CA TYR A 295 9.48 4.89 15.53
C TYR A 295 9.01 6.30 15.19
N GLN A 296 9.73 7.32 15.68
CA GLN A 296 9.42 8.72 15.40
C GLN A 296 9.79 9.15 13.99
N SER A 297 10.75 8.45 13.39
CA SER A 297 11.30 8.72 12.07
C SER A 297 10.43 8.13 10.97
N TYR A 298 9.51 7.22 11.31
CA TYR A 298 8.61 6.59 10.37
C TYR A 298 7.86 7.63 9.52
N GLY A 299 8.11 7.59 8.21
CA GLY A 299 7.52 8.52 7.23
C GLY A 299 8.17 9.90 7.15
N LYS A 300 9.17 10.21 8.00
CA LYS A 300 9.99 11.41 7.83
C LYS A 300 10.69 11.33 6.47
N THR A 301 10.57 12.40 5.69
CA THR A 301 11.05 12.43 4.31
C THR A 301 12.32 13.26 4.19
N LEU A 302 13.34 12.68 3.55
CA LEU A 302 14.58 13.35 3.20
C LEU A 302 14.66 13.49 1.69
N THR A 303 15.07 14.65 1.20
CA THR A 303 15.25 14.89 -0.24
C THR A 303 16.64 15.39 -0.54
N ALA A 304 17.25 14.88 -1.61
CA ALA A 304 18.57 15.32 -2.05
C ALA A 304 18.72 15.27 -3.57
N PRO A 305 19.54 16.15 -4.16
CA PRO A 305 19.93 16.02 -5.56
C PRO A 305 20.74 14.73 -5.76
N ILE A 306 20.52 14.07 -6.90
CA ILE A 306 21.36 12.95 -7.34
C ILE A 306 22.53 13.54 -8.13
N ALA A 307 23.76 13.22 -7.73
CA ALA A 307 24.97 13.76 -8.35
C ALA A 307 24.97 13.56 -9.88
N ASN A 308 25.39 14.59 -10.61
CA ASN A 308 25.45 14.62 -12.09
C ASN A 308 24.11 14.41 -12.82
N THR A 309 22.98 14.57 -12.14
CA THR A 309 21.66 14.52 -12.77
C THR A 309 20.80 15.69 -12.32
N PRO A 310 19.75 16.06 -13.08
CA PRO A 310 18.78 17.05 -12.62
C PRO A 310 17.75 16.45 -11.64
N ASN A 311 17.87 15.16 -11.30
CA ASN A 311 16.90 14.42 -10.51
C ASN A 311 17.12 14.64 -9.01
N LYS A 312 16.04 14.50 -8.23
CA LYS A 312 16.11 14.47 -6.76
C LYS A 312 15.58 13.15 -6.23
N VAL A 313 16.30 12.54 -5.30
CA VAL A 313 15.79 11.40 -4.54
C VAL A 313 14.94 11.90 -3.38
N SER A 314 13.88 11.16 -3.04
CA SER A 314 12.98 11.39 -1.92
C SER A 314 12.84 10.09 -1.14
N ILE A 315 13.36 10.06 0.09
CA ILE A 315 13.40 8.89 0.97
C ILE A 315 12.46 9.14 2.14
N SER A 316 11.32 8.47 2.19
CA SER A 316 10.43 8.44 3.36
C SER A 316 10.82 7.24 4.23
N LEU A 317 11.47 7.51 5.36
CA LEU A 317 12.10 6.49 6.21
C LEU A 317 11.10 5.40 6.61
N LEU A 318 11.50 4.14 6.38
CA LEU A 318 10.70 2.93 6.65
C LEU A 318 9.34 2.87 5.92
N GLN A 319 9.15 3.69 4.88
CA GLN A 319 7.94 3.69 4.06
C GLN A 319 8.23 3.44 2.59
N ARG A 320 8.92 4.38 1.94
CA ARG A 320 9.15 4.33 0.49
C ARG A 320 10.30 5.22 0.05
N ALA A 321 10.86 4.93 -1.11
CA ALA A 321 11.85 5.79 -1.75
C ALA A 321 11.48 6.03 -3.22
N SER A 322 11.71 7.23 -3.74
CA SER A 322 11.36 7.60 -5.11
C SER A 322 12.32 8.62 -5.70
N VAL A 323 12.38 8.70 -7.03
CA VAL A 323 13.05 9.79 -7.75
C VAL A 323 12.01 10.76 -8.30
N ARG A 324 12.18 12.04 -7.98
CA ARG A 324 11.48 13.14 -8.63
C ARG A 324 12.31 13.59 -9.83
N LEU A 325 11.72 13.40 -11.01
CA LEU A 325 12.22 13.98 -12.25
C LEU A 325 11.91 15.49 -12.29
N PRO A 326 12.76 16.32 -12.90
CA PRO A 326 12.41 17.69 -13.24
C PRO A 326 11.10 17.70 -14.02
N SER A 327 10.24 18.69 -13.78
CA SER A 327 8.88 18.79 -14.28
C SER A 327 8.78 18.84 -15.82
N THR A 328 8.94 17.70 -16.49
CA THR A 328 8.81 17.56 -17.95
C THR A 328 7.40 17.08 -18.32
N GLY A 329 6.34 17.65 -17.72
CA GLY A 329 4.93 17.44 -18.12
C GLY A 329 4.35 16.02 -17.98
N CYS A 330 5.18 14.99 -17.89
CA CYS A 330 4.81 13.60 -17.63
C CYS A 330 5.40 13.18 -16.28
N SER A 331 4.62 13.37 -15.22
CA SER A 331 4.93 12.94 -13.85
C SER A 331 4.90 11.41 -13.72
N ARG A 332 5.74 10.68 -14.46
CA ARG A 332 6.08 9.31 -14.07
C ARG A 332 7.10 9.45 -12.94
N SER A 333 6.61 9.48 -11.70
CA SER A 333 7.48 9.33 -10.54
C SER A 333 8.19 7.98 -10.69
N ASN A 334 9.51 8.04 -10.80
CA ASN A 334 10.35 6.86 -10.90
C ASN A 334 10.47 6.28 -9.48
N ASP A 335 9.45 5.54 -9.05
CA ASP A 335 9.38 4.94 -7.70
C ASP A 335 10.45 3.84 -7.54
N TYR A 336 11.22 3.89 -6.44
CA TYR A 336 12.07 2.78 -6.00
C TYR A 336 11.31 1.81 -5.10
N GLY A 337 10.07 2.16 -4.74
CA GLY A 337 9.11 1.28 -4.10
C GLY A 337 9.09 1.38 -2.58
N ALA A 338 8.45 0.40 -1.96
CA ALA A 338 8.23 0.35 -0.52
C ALA A 338 9.51 -0.10 0.21
N TYR A 339 9.61 0.30 1.48
CA TYR A 339 10.60 -0.27 2.39
C TYR A 339 10.34 -1.77 2.56
N ILE A 340 11.39 -2.58 2.39
CA ILE A 340 11.31 -4.03 2.51
C ILE A 340 11.90 -4.49 3.84
N LYS A 341 13.16 -4.11 4.09
CA LYS A 341 13.92 -4.57 5.26
C LYS A 341 15.11 -3.67 5.54
N ARG A 342 15.67 -3.84 6.74
CA ARG A 342 16.95 -3.28 7.16
C ARG A 342 17.99 -4.39 7.21
N ILE A 343 19.16 -4.15 6.62
CA ILE A 343 20.34 -5.02 6.72
C ILE A 343 21.43 -4.19 7.38
N ASN A 344 21.75 -4.47 8.65
CA ASN A 344 22.64 -3.63 9.45
C ASN A 344 22.18 -2.17 9.46
N ASN A 345 23.01 -1.24 8.96
CA ASN A 345 22.68 0.18 8.85
C ASN A 345 22.17 0.56 7.44
N ILE A 346 21.70 -0.40 6.64
CA ILE A 346 21.20 -0.15 5.29
C ILE A 346 19.69 -0.39 5.25
N LEU A 347 18.95 0.62 4.82
CA LEU A 347 17.52 0.48 4.49
C LEU A 347 17.40 0.08 3.02
N VAL A 348 16.60 -0.96 2.75
CA VAL A 348 16.38 -1.46 1.39
C VAL A 348 14.96 -1.16 0.96
N TYR A 349 14.82 -0.49 -0.18
CA TYR A 349 13.57 -0.18 -0.85
C TYR A 349 13.51 -0.90 -2.19
N GLN A 350 12.34 -1.42 -2.55
CA GLN A 350 12.17 -2.19 -3.77
C GLN A 350 10.77 -1.99 -4.37
N ALA A 351 10.73 -1.83 -5.69
CA ALA A 351 9.48 -1.71 -6.43
C ALA A 351 8.72 -3.04 -6.39
N GLU A 352 7.41 -2.98 -6.16
CA GLU A 352 6.54 -4.16 -6.13
C GLU A 352 6.47 -4.85 -7.51
N HIS A 353 6.57 -4.06 -8.58
CA HIS A 353 6.52 -4.54 -9.95
C HIS A 353 7.91 -4.57 -10.59
N VAL A 354 8.20 -5.67 -11.28
CA VAL A 354 9.38 -5.83 -12.14
C VAL A 354 9.03 -5.28 -13.52
N ASP A 355 9.78 -4.28 -13.98
CA ASP A 355 9.65 -3.81 -15.36
C ASP A 355 10.28 -4.86 -16.29
N VAL A 356 9.60 -5.24 -17.38
CA VAL A 356 10.08 -6.29 -18.29
C VAL A 356 11.38 -5.90 -18.98
N PHE A 357 11.60 -4.60 -19.20
CA PHE A 357 12.79 -4.08 -19.89
C PHE A 357 13.85 -3.58 -18.94
N LYS A 358 13.43 -3.01 -17.81
CA LYS A 358 14.33 -2.40 -16.83
C LYS A 358 14.57 -3.28 -15.60
N GLY A 359 13.90 -4.42 -15.48
CA GLY A 359 13.99 -5.22 -14.27
C GLY A 359 13.39 -4.51 -13.05
N GLN A 360 13.74 -4.98 -11.86
CA GLN A 360 13.18 -4.46 -10.62
C GLN A 360 14.03 -3.31 -10.10
N ARG A 361 13.40 -2.14 -9.92
CA ARG A 361 14.07 -0.98 -9.34
C ARG A 361 14.22 -1.15 -7.83
N SER A 362 15.37 -0.75 -7.31
CA SER A 362 15.65 -0.78 -5.88
C SER A 362 16.51 0.41 -5.46
N MET A 363 16.45 0.73 -4.18
CA MET A 363 17.31 1.72 -3.58
C MET A 363 17.88 1.20 -2.26
N ARG A 364 19.19 1.39 -2.09
CA ARG A 364 19.89 1.18 -0.81
C ARG A 364 20.13 2.53 -0.16
N VAL A 365 19.83 2.63 1.13
CA VAL A 365 20.10 3.84 1.90
C VAL A 365 21.02 3.46 3.05
N LYS A 366 22.31 3.76 2.91
CA LYS A 366 23.32 3.56 3.94
C LYS A 366 23.19 4.68 4.97
N CYS A 367 22.93 4.30 6.21
CA CYS A 367 22.73 5.22 7.32
C CYS A 367 24.02 5.28 8.16
N LEU A 368 24.51 6.49 8.41
CA LEU A 368 25.67 6.77 9.26
C LEU A 368 25.22 7.49 10.52
N CYS A 369 25.90 7.23 11.64
CA CYS A 369 25.61 7.94 12.89
C CYS A 369 25.85 9.44 12.71
N HIS A 370 24.83 10.24 12.99
CA HIS A 370 24.89 11.69 12.94
C HIS A 370 23.84 12.28 13.91
N PRO A 371 24.07 13.42 14.56
CA PRO A 371 23.08 14.02 15.47
C PRO A 371 21.80 14.50 14.76
N GLU A 372 21.89 14.81 13.47
CA GLU A 372 20.82 15.39 12.68
C GLU A 372 20.56 14.56 11.42
N TYR A 373 19.41 14.80 10.79
CA TYR A 373 19.06 14.15 9.54
C TYR A 373 19.70 14.90 8.39
N VAL A 374 20.67 14.27 7.74
CA VAL A 374 21.43 14.84 6.64
C VAL A 374 21.53 13.85 5.49
N VAL A 375 21.44 14.33 4.25
CA VAL A 375 21.82 13.52 3.10
C VAL A 375 23.23 13.91 2.70
N LEU A 376 24.16 12.97 2.80
CA LEU A 376 25.58 13.19 2.49
C LEU A 376 25.83 12.97 1.00
N GLU A 377 25.21 11.94 0.44
CA GLU A 377 25.38 11.59 -0.96
C GLU A 377 24.14 10.86 -1.49
N ALA A 378 23.83 11.06 -2.77
CA ALA A 378 22.89 10.22 -3.51
C ALA A 378 23.37 10.08 -4.96
N HIS A 379 23.39 8.85 -5.46
CA HIS A 379 23.82 8.54 -6.82
C HIS A 379 23.06 7.32 -7.36
N GLU A 380 22.98 7.23 -8.68
CA GLU A 380 22.50 6.03 -9.36
C GLU A 380 23.72 5.12 -9.61
N ASN A 381 23.63 3.85 -9.23
CA ASN A 381 24.67 2.84 -9.44
C ASN A 381 24.46 2.13 -10.78
N THR A 382 23.20 1.89 -11.13
CA THR A 382 22.74 1.37 -12.41
C THR A 382 21.44 2.06 -12.80
N ASP A 383 20.93 1.81 -14.00
CA ASP A 383 19.62 2.35 -14.46
C ASP A 383 18.45 2.05 -13.49
N ASN A 384 18.59 1.02 -12.67
CA ASN A 384 17.53 0.50 -11.81
C ASN A 384 17.90 0.46 -10.33
N ARG A 385 19.10 0.93 -9.97
CA ARG A 385 19.60 0.87 -8.60
C ARG A 385 20.17 2.21 -8.22
N ALA A 386 19.65 2.77 -7.14
CA ALA A 386 20.24 3.94 -6.52
C ALA A 386 20.79 3.62 -5.14
N GLU A 387 21.75 4.43 -4.75
CA GLU A 387 22.28 4.44 -3.39
C GLU A 387 22.26 5.86 -2.85
N ALA A 388 21.91 5.98 -1.57
CA ALA A 388 22.10 7.20 -0.83
C ALA A 388 22.82 6.92 0.48
N VAL A 389 23.61 7.87 0.91
CA VAL A 389 24.26 7.88 2.22
C VAL A 389 23.64 9.02 3.02
N ILE A 390 23.04 8.67 4.15
CA ILE A 390 22.37 9.63 5.03
C ILE A 390 22.95 9.56 6.44
N GLY A 391 23.09 10.70 7.10
CA GLY A 391 23.40 10.79 8.52
C GLY A 391 22.12 10.91 9.32
N LEU A 392 21.99 10.14 10.40
CA LEU A 392 20.85 10.22 11.34
C LEU A 392 21.16 9.56 12.69
N PRO A 393 20.48 9.98 13.77
CA PRO A 393 20.79 9.52 15.13
C PRO A 393 20.41 8.05 15.38
N GLU A 394 19.42 7.49 14.70
CA GLU A 394 18.86 6.16 14.97
C GLU A 394 19.83 4.98 14.76
N VAL A 395 20.91 5.22 14.00
CA VAL A 395 22.01 4.27 13.78
C VAL A 395 23.23 4.52 14.65
N CYS A 396 23.21 5.55 15.50
CA CYS A 396 24.25 5.74 16.51
C CYS A 396 24.19 4.63 17.56
N PRO A 397 25.34 4.26 18.15
CA PRO A 397 25.34 3.29 19.23
C PRO A 397 24.62 3.84 20.46
N ALA A 398 24.18 2.94 21.33
CA ALA A 398 23.48 3.33 22.57
C ALA A 398 24.42 3.99 23.59
N GLN A 399 25.71 3.70 23.50
CA GLN A 399 26.75 4.19 24.38
C GLN A 399 28.03 4.39 23.58
N TYR A 400 28.94 5.21 24.09
CA TYR A 400 30.22 5.41 23.44
C TYR A 400 31.15 4.21 23.67
N SER A 401 31.86 3.81 22.61
CA SER A 401 33.04 2.97 22.71
C SER A 401 34.10 3.41 21.69
N ASP A 402 35.39 3.27 22.03
CA ASP A 402 36.47 3.64 21.12
C ASP A 402 36.46 2.79 19.84
N ASN A 403 36.02 1.53 19.94
CA ASN A 403 35.89 0.65 18.79
C ASN A 403 34.80 1.11 17.81
N GLU A 404 33.60 1.43 18.31
CA GLU A 404 32.51 1.96 17.47
C GLU A 404 32.87 3.32 16.90
N PHE A 405 33.52 4.18 17.67
CA PHE A 405 34.01 5.46 17.18
C PHE A 405 35.05 5.29 16.07
N THR A 406 35.98 4.35 16.22
CA THR A 406 36.99 4.02 15.19
C THR A 406 36.32 3.47 13.94
N GLN A 407 35.33 2.58 14.07
CA GLN A 407 34.58 2.07 12.93
C GLN A 407 33.79 3.18 12.24
N TRP A 408 33.15 4.06 13.01
CA TRP A 408 32.44 5.22 12.48
C TRP A 408 33.38 6.18 11.73
N LEU A 409 34.59 6.42 12.25
CA LEU A 409 35.61 7.20 11.55
C LEU A 409 35.98 6.60 10.18
N ARG A 410 36.07 5.27 10.06
CA ARG A 410 36.32 4.59 8.77
C ARG A 410 35.23 4.88 7.75
N GLU A 411 33.97 4.90 8.20
CA GLU A 411 32.81 5.14 7.34
C GLU A 411 32.68 6.60 6.92
N ILE A 412 32.91 7.54 7.85
CA ILE A 412 32.66 8.97 7.62
C ILE A 412 33.85 9.73 7.04
N GLN A 413 35.06 9.16 6.97
CA GLN A 413 36.26 9.88 6.53
C GLN A 413 36.14 10.51 5.15
N TYR A 414 35.30 9.95 4.27
CA TYR A 414 35.02 10.47 2.93
C TYR A 414 34.03 11.66 2.93
N TYR A 415 33.27 11.83 4.01
CA TYR A 415 32.29 12.90 4.21
C TYR A 415 32.71 13.92 5.28
N LYS A 416 33.91 13.76 5.86
CA LYS A 416 34.35 14.56 7.03
C LYS A 416 34.33 16.06 6.77
N SER A 417 34.61 16.50 5.54
CA SER A 417 34.54 17.92 5.18
C SER A 417 33.12 18.47 5.26
N ASP A 418 32.13 17.67 4.86
CA ASP A 418 30.73 18.07 4.83
C ASP A 418 30.16 18.07 6.25
N LEU A 419 30.54 17.08 7.05
CA LEU A 419 30.19 16.98 8.47
C LEU A 419 30.76 18.14 9.31
N LEU A 420 32.01 18.52 9.07
CA LEU A 420 32.68 19.58 9.85
C LEU A 420 32.26 21.00 9.46
N LYS A 421 31.83 21.21 8.21
CA LYS A 421 31.39 22.54 7.75
C LYS A 421 30.05 22.98 8.32
N GLY A 422 29.27 22.08 8.92
CA GLY A 422 27.92 22.38 9.36
C GLY A 422 27.06 22.78 8.18
N THR A 423 26.65 21.81 7.37
CA THR A 423 25.77 22.06 6.23
C THR A 423 24.43 22.64 6.68
N GLU A 424 24.17 23.90 6.36
CA GLU A 424 22.84 24.50 6.38
C GLU A 424 21.97 23.77 5.34
N PHE A 425 21.19 22.77 5.77
CA PHE A 425 20.17 22.16 4.92
C PHE A 425 18.82 22.83 5.19
N GLU A 426 18.17 23.29 4.12
CA GLU A 426 16.75 23.70 4.17
C GLU A 426 15.89 22.46 4.41
N TYR A 427 15.36 22.33 5.63
CA TYR A 427 14.29 21.38 5.93
C TYR A 427 12.99 21.92 5.29
N LEU A 428 12.38 21.15 4.39
CA LEU A 428 11.04 21.40 3.84
C LEU A 428 9.96 20.72 4.66
#